data_AF-A3LR43-F1
#
_entry.id   AF-A3LR43-F1
#
_cell.length_a   1.000
_cell.length_b   1.000
_cell.length_c   1.000
_cell.angle_alpha   90.00
_cell.angle_beta   90.00
_cell.angle_gamma   90.00
#
_symmetry.space_group_name_H-M   'P 1'
#
loop_
_entity.id
_entity.type
_entity.pdbx_description
1 polymer ?
#
loop_
_entity_poly.entity_id
_entity_poly.type
_entity_poly.pdbx_seq_one_letter_code
_entity_poly.pdbx_strand_id
1 'polypeptide(L)'
;MLRPQGQDLSSQSSTTILCGICHQNTSNYACPQCKILYCSMVCFKSPEHESCSKQFLKKNVESSETETASQKKMLEILDKYTMEDDQQDDYVEKEPKRQWKYVPPESTAKQIEELKTKFGFSGSKKNTFEHEPSNDSDSDKTDHELTAQEERELEELVNGATEEQLLQILSPEQLRQFQDLIENGYYEDADSDDDYE
;
A
#
# COMPACT_ATOMS: atom_id res chain seq x y z
N MET A 1 -10.66 -10.84 -15.53
CA MET A 1 -11.94 -10.99 -16.27
C MET A 1 -13.10 -11.04 -15.28
N LEU A 2 -13.57 -9.89 -14.80
CA LEU A 2 -14.84 -9.81 -14.06
C LEU A 2 -15.92 -9.37 -15.05
N ARG A 3 -16.89 -10.25 -15.33
CA ARG A 3 -18.06 -9.93 -16.14
C ARG A 3 -19.16 -9.38 -15.21
N PRO A 4 -19.64 -8.15 -15.42
CA PRO A 4 -20.95 -7.76 -14.92
C PRO A 4 -21.98 -8.23 -15.95
N GLN A 5 -22.70 -9.32 -15.67
CA GLN A 5 -23.96 -9.59 -16.36
C GLN A 5 -25.09 -9.27 -15.42
N GLY A 6 -25.83 -8.22 -15.76
CA GLY A 6 -27.00 -7.89 -14.98
C GLY A 6 -27.80 -6.68 -15.44
N GLN A 7 -27.91 -6.40 -16.74
CA GLN A 7 -29.03 -5.60 -17.30
C GLN A 7 -29.23 -5.94 -18.79
N ASP A 8 -30.09 -6.92 -19.07
CA ASP A 8 -30.87 -6.89 -20.32
C ASP A 8 -32.18 -7.66 -20.09
N LEU A 9 -33.27 -6.93 -19.86
CA LEU A 9 -34.62 -7.47 -19.87
C LEU A 9 -35.57 -6.43 -20.48
N SER A 10 -35.50 -6.31 -21.80
CA SER A 10 -36.69 -6.08 -22.60
C SER A 10 -37.57 -7.33 -22.54
N SER A 11 -38.78 -7.15 -22.00
CA SER A 11 -39.97 -8.01 -22.18
C SER A 11 -40.07 -9.34 -21.41
N GLN A 12 -40.95 -9.29 -20.39
CA GLN A 12 -41.95 -10.31 -20.02
C GLN A 12 -41.50 -11.62 -19.32
N SER A 13 -41.28 -11.53 -18.00
CA SER A 13 -41.92 -12.31 -16.91
C SER A 13 -40.99 -12.28 -15.70
N SER A 14 -41.16 -11.30 -14.81
CA SER A 14 -40.31 -11.12 -13.63
C SER A 14 -40.64 -12.18 -12.57
N THR A 15 -40.17 -13.42 -12.76
CA THR A 15 -40.01 -14.34 -11.65
C THR A 15 -38.83 -13.86 -10.84
N THR A 16 -39.10 -13.00 -9.85
CA THR A 16 -38.12 -12.55 -8.88
C THR A 16 -37.51 -13.77 -8.19
N ILE A 17 -36.27 -14.11 -8.54
CA ILE A 17 -35.59 -15.27 -7.97
C ILE A 17 -35.12 -14.92 -6.56
N LEU A 18 -35.57 -15.69 -5.59
CA LEU A 18 -35.21 -15.52 -4.19
C LEU A 18 -33.84 -16.13 -3.89
N CYS A 19 -33.17 -15.59 -2.89
CA CYS A 19 -31.94 -16.16 -2.33
C CYS A 19 -32.19 -17.60 -1.86
N GLY A 20 -31.44 -18.58 -2.37
CA GLY A 20 -31.54 -19.98 -1.97
C GLY A 20 -30.95 -20.31 -0.59
N ILE A 21 -30.54 -19.28 0.15
CA ILE A 21 -29.94 -19.38 1.49
C ILE A 21 -30.94 -18.78 2.49
N CYS A 22 -31.09 -17.45 2.48
CA CYS A 22 -32.01 -16.79 3.42
C CYS A 22 -33.48 -16.78 2.99
N HIS A 23 -33.80 -16.99 1.71
CA HIS A 23 -35.16 -16.92 1.14
C HIS A 23 -35.94 -15.61 1.38
N GLN A 24 -35.29 -14.58 1.93
CA GLN A 24 -35.92 -13.30 2.30
C GLN A 24 -35.73 -12.22 1.22
N ASN A 25 -34.56 -12.20 0.59
CA ASN A 25 -34.20 -11.19 -0.41
C ASN A 25 -34.09 -11.80 -1.80
N THR A 26 -34.16 -10.94 -2.81
CA THR A 26 -33.87 -11.30 -4.19
C THR A 26 -32.40 -11.68 -4.35
N SER A 27 -32.11 -12.71 -5.13
CA SER A 27 -30.75 -13.13 -5.41
C SER A 27 -30.05 -12.15 -6.36
N ASN A 28 -28.86 -11.69 -5.99
CA ASN A 28 -28.05 -10.76 -6.79
C ASN A 28 -26.82 -11.45 -7.41
N TYR A 29 -26.39 -12.58 -6.83
CA TYR A 29 -25.14 -13.25 -7.18
C TYR A 29 -25.36 -14.76 -7.28
N ALA A 30 -24.45 -15.44 -8.00
CA ALA A 30 -24.45 -16.89 -8.18
C ALA A 30 -23.10 -17.49 -7.76
N CYS A 31 -23.11 -18.57 -6.98
CA CYS A 31 -21.88 -19.26 -6.58
C CYS A 31 -21.23 -19.99 -7.78
N PRO A 32 -19.93 -19.79 -8.09
CA PRO A 32 -19.29 -20.46 -9.22
C PRO A 32 -19.04 -21.96 -9.00
N GLN A 33 -19.20 -22.47 -7.77
CA GLN A 33 -18.99 -23.88 -7.45
C GLN A 33 -20.30 -24.68 -7.49
N CYS A 34 -21.32 -24.24 -6.75
CA CYS A 34 -22.60 -24.95 -6.63
C CYS A 34 -23.77 -24.30 -7.39
N LYS A 35 -23.57 -23.13 -8.01
CA LYS A 35 -24.57 -22.34 -8.75
C LYS A 35 -25.76 -21.84 -7.91
N ILE A 36 -25.68 -21.92 -6.57
CA ILE A 36 -26.71 -21.37 -5.70
C ILE A 36 -26.75 -19.84 -5.84
N LEU A 37 -27.97 -19.31 -5.86
CA LEU A 37 -28.23 -17.90 -5.99
C LEU A 37 -28.35 -17.27 -4.59
N TYR A 38 -27.61 -16.20 -4.33
CA TYR A 38 -27.54 -15.55 -3.02
C TYR A 38 -27.66 -14.02 -3.13
N CYS A 39 -28.11 -13.38 -2.05
CA CYS A 39 -28.36 -11.93 -2.05
C CYS A 39 -27.13 -11.09 -1.69
N SER A 40 -26.26 -11.57 -0.80
CA SER A 40 -25.11 -10.82 -0.27
C SER A 40 -23.98 -11.72 0.27
N MET A 41 -22.83 -11.12 0.59
CA MET A 41 -21.69 -11.82 1.20
C MET A 41 -22.04 -12.51 2.52
N VAL A 42 -23.04 -12.03 3.26
CA VAL A 42 -23.51 -12.66 4.51
C VAL A 42 -24.09 -14.04 4.21
N CYS A 43 -24.92 -14.15 3.17
CA CYS A 43 -25.44 -15.44 2.72
C CYS A 43 -24.34 -16.32 2.13
N PHE A 44 -23.36 -15.75 1.42
CA PHE A 44 -22.23 -16.54 0.91
C PHE A 44 -21.37 -17.17 2.03
N LYS A 45 -21.22 -16.49 3.17
CA LYS A 45 -20.47 -16.94 4.34
C LYS A 45 -21.33 -17.65 5.40
N SER A 46 -22.60 -17.92 5.12
CA SER A 46 -23.50 -18.57 6.07
C SER A 46 -23.08 -20.03 6.32
N PRO A 47 -23.47 -20.63 7.46
CA PRO A 47 -23.21 -22.06 7.71
C PRO A 47 -23.81 -22.96 6.63
N GLU A 48 -24.92 -22.55 6.01
CA GLU A 48 -25.57 -23.28 4.91
C GLU A 48 -24.73 -23.32 3.62
N HIS A 49 -23.82 -22.35 3.43
CA HIS A 49 -22.94 -22.26 2.26
C HIS A 49 -21.44 -22.29 2.65
N GLU A 50 -21.12 -22.88 3.81
CA GLU A 50 -19.76 -22.87 4.35
C GLU A 50 -18.78 -23.73 3.55
N SER A 51 -19.26 -24.83 2.96
CA SER A 51 -18.42 -25.75 2.17
C SER A 51 -17.80 -25.05 0.96
N CYS A 52 -18.59 -24.30 0.19
CA CYS A 52 -18.12 -23.57 -0.98
C CYS A 52 -17.27 -22.34 -0.60
N SER A 53 -17.60 -21.65 0.50
CA SER A 53 -16.82 -20.49 0.96
C SER A 53 -15.44 -20.89 1.50
N LYS A 54 -15.35 -22.00 2.24
CA LYS A 54 -14.06 -22.57 2.71
C LYS A 54 -13.20 -23.04 1.54
N GLN A 55 -13.78 -23.74 0.57
CA GLN A 55 -13.05 -24.18 -0.62
C GLN A 55 -12.53 -23.00 -1.45
N PHE A 56 -13.35 -21.96 -1.63
CA PHE A 56 -12.93 -20.74 -2.30
C PHE A 56 -11.75 -20.07 -1.57
N LEU A 57 -11.85 -19.93 -0.24
CA LEU A 57 -10.79 -19.35 0.56
C LEU A 57 -9.51 -20.19 0.49
N LYS A 58 -9.61 -21.51 0.67
CA LYS A 58 -8.47 -22.43 0.59
C LYS A 58 -7.78 -22.35 -0.77
N LYS A 59 -8.56 -22.38 -1.85
CA LYS A 59 -8.03 -22.26 -3.22
C LYS A 59 -7.30 -20.95 -3.44
N ASN A 60 -7.84 -19.85 -2.90
CA ASN A 60 -7.22 -18.52 -3.01
C ASN A 60 -5.90 -18.44 -2.21
N VAL A 61 -5.85 -19.08 -1.04
CA VAL A 61 -4.63 -19.15 -0.22
C VAL A 61 -3.60 -20.08 -0.86
N GLU A 62 -3.99 -21.27 -1.30
CA GLU A 62 -3.09 -22.23 -1.99
C GLU A 62 -2.50 -21.64 -3.28
N SER A 63 -3.27 -20.86 -4.05
CA SER A 63 -2.72 -20.15 -5.21
C SER A 63 -1.64 -19.14 -4.85
N SER A 64 -1.67 -18.59 -3.62
CA SER A 64 -0.65 -17.66 -3.11
C SER A 64 0.55 -18.34 -2.43
N GLU A 65 0.45 -19.63 -2.07
CA GLU A 65 1.53 -20.38 -1.41
C GLU A 65 2.65 -20.83 -2.37
N THR A 66 2.47 -20.64 -3.68
CA THR A 66 3.42 -21.13 -4.70
C THR A 66 4.64 -20.23 -4.90
N GLU A 67 4.66 -19.02 -4.33
CA GLU A 67 5.79 -18.09 -4.49
C GLU A 67 6.63 -17.98 -3.21
N THR A 68 7.47 -19.01 -2.98
CA THR A 68 8.50 -18.97 -1.92
C THR A 68 9.42 -17.75 -2.01
N ALA A 69 9.61 -17.19 -3.22
CA ALA A 69 10.35 -15.96 -3.44
C ALA A 69 9.60 -14.72 -2.88
N SER A 70 8.29 -14.61 -3.12
CA SER A 70 7.46 -13.52 -2.61
C SER A 70 7.34 -13.56 -1.09
N GLN A 71 7.23 -14.76 -0.51
CA GLN A 71 7.23 -14.94 0.96
C GLN A 71 8.55 -14.53 1.60
N LYS A 72 9.70 -14.85 0.98
CA LYS A 72 11.03 -14.41 1.46
C LYS A 72 11.19 -12.89 1.42
N LYS A 73 10.79 -12.24 0.32
CA LYS A 73 10.81 -10.77 0.20
C LYS A 73 9.94 -10.09 1.26
N MET A 74 8.77 -10.65 1.54
CA MET A 74 7.89 -10.15 2.61
C MET A 74 8.55 -10.23 3.99
N LEU A 75 9.23 -11.33 4.30
CA LEU A 75 9.97 -11.49 5.57
C LEU A 75 11.15 -10.53 5.67
N GLU A 76 11.88 -10.29 4.58
CA GLU A 76 12.99 -9.32 4.52
C GLU A 76 12.51 -7.89 4.81
N ILE A 77 11.40 -7.48 4.20
CA ILE A 77 10.78 -6.18 4.46
C ILE A 77 10.36 -6.09 5.93
N LEU A 78 9.72 -7.13 6.46
CA LEU A 78 9.26 -7.13 7.85
C LEU A 78 10.43 -7.06 8.84
N ASP A 79 11.53 -7.74 8.54
CA ASP A 79 12.74 -7.73 9.36
C ASP A 79 13.36 -6.32 9.45
N LYS A 80 13.43 -5.61 8.31
CA LYS A 80 13.92 -4.22 8.23
C LYS A 80 13.22 -3.26 9.20
N TYR A 81 11.92 -3.44 9.44
CA TYR A 81 11.15 -2.58 10.35
C TYR A 81 11.09 -3.09 11.79
N THR A 82 11.70 -4.25 12.07
CA THR A 82 11.76 -4.87 13.40
C THR A 82 13.15 -4.84 14.04
N MET A 83 14.22 -4.78 13.23
CA MET A 83 15.61 -4.75 13.72
C MET A 83 15.96 -3.40 14.36
N GLU A 84 16.78 -3.48 15.41
CA GLU A 84 17.39 -2.34 16.09
C GLU A 84 18.63 -1.94 15.28
N ASP A 85 18.70 -0.69 14.83
CA ASP A 85 19.95 -0.14 14.27
C ASP A 85 20.97 0.00 15.41
N ASP A 86 21.68 -1.09 15.73
CA ASP A 86 22.89 -1.08 16.55
C ASP A 86 24.07 -0.57 15.70
N GLN A 87 23.94 0.64 15.15
CA GLN A 87 25.03 1.34 14.48
C GLN A 87 25.34 2.61 15.27
N GLN A 88 26.20 2.40 16.27
CA GLN A 88 26.94 3.46 16.94
C GLN A 88 27.92 4.06 15.95
N ASP A 89 27.51 5.13 15.26
CA ASP A 89 28.41 5.98 14.49
C ASP A 89 28.24 7.46 14.90
N ASP A 90 29.40 8.10 14.96
CA ASP A 90 29.75 9.34 15.61
C ASP A 90 29.07 10.60 15.01
N TYR A 91 28.72 11.54 15.89
CA TYR A 91 28.49 12.98 15.66
C TYR A 91 28.06 13.47 14.26
N VAL A 92 26.75 13.69 14.04
CA VAL A 92 26.19 14.92 13.42
C VAL A 92 24.76 15.11 13.94
N GLU A 93 24.50 16.27 14.54
CA GLU A 93 23.18 16.73 14.99
C GLU A 93 22.21 16.84 13.80
N LYS A 94 21.37 15.81 13.63
CA LYS A 94 20.18 15.83 12.77
C LYS A 94 19.01 15.32 13.61
N GLU A 95 17.92 16.07 13.56
CA GLU A 95 16.57 15.79 14.10
C GLU A 95 16.30 14.30 14.42
N PRO A 96 15.69 13.97 15.57
CA PRO A 96 15.42 12.59 15.96
C PRO A 96 14.46 11.96 14.95
N LYS A 97 15.03 11.23 13.98
CA LYS A 97 14.25 10.40 13.05
C LYS A 97 13.45 9.44 13.92
N ARG A 98 12.13 9.67 13.99
CA ARG A 98 11.22 8.79 14.71
C ARG A 98 11.27 7.42 14.04
N GLN A 99 12.10 6.53 14.57
CA GLN A 99 12.21 5.15 14.12
C GLN A 99 10.89 4.46 14.45
N TRP A 100 9.97 4.39 13.48
CA TRP A 100 8.74 3.63 13.66
C TRP A 100 9.11 2.14 13.72
N LYS A 101 9.07 1.60 14.94
CA LYS A 101 9.25 0.17 15.19
C LYS A 101 7.93 -0.55 14.98
N TYR A 102 7.90 -1.50 14.06
CA TYR A 102 6.76 -2.38 13.89
C TYR A 102 6.82 -3.51 14.93
N VAL A 103 5.77 -3.64 15.74
CA VAL A 103 5.62 -4.75 16.70
C VAL A 103 4.47 -5.65 16.22
N PRO A 104 4.77 -6.84 15.68
CA PRO A 104 3.73 -7.76 15.23
C PRO A 104 2.89 -8.28 16.40
N PRO A 105 1.57 -8.44 16.24
CA PRO A 105 0.71 -9.07 17.26
C PRO A 105 1.12 -10.54 17.49
N GLU A 106 0.92 -11.04 18.72
CA GLU A 106 1.42 -12.35 19.18
C GLU A 106 1.02 -13.52 18.26
N SER A 107 -0.19 -13.46 17.70
CA SER A 107 -0.68 -14.46 16.74
C SER A 107 0.15 -14.55 15.45
N THR A 108 0.76 -13.44 15.03
CA THR A 108 1.54 -13.34 13.78
C THR A 108 3.04 -13.44 14.03
N ALA A 109 3.53 -13.02 15.21
CA ALA A 109 4.93 -13.15 15.58
C ALA A 109 5.42 -14.60 15.53
N LYS A 110 4.61 -15.54 16.02
CA LYS A 110 4.93 -16.98 15.96
C LYS A 110 5.05 -17.51 14.52
N GLN A 111 4.20 -17.02 13.62
CA GLN A 111 4.22 -17.40 12.20
C GLN A 111 5.45 -16.82 11.50
N ILE A 112 5.85 -15.60 11.85
CA ILE A 112 7.05 -14.95 11.30
C ILE A 112 8.31 -15.72 11.71
N GLU A 113 8.44 -16.11 12.99
CA GLU A 113 9.57 -16.92 13.47
C GLU A 113 9.63 -18.31 12.80
N GLU A 114 8.48 -18.98 12.67
CA GLU A 114 8.39 -20.26 11.95
C GLU A 114 8.82 -20.11 10.48
N LEU A 115 8.39 -19.05 9.79
CA LEU A 115 8.79 -18.77 8.42
C LEU A 115 10.29 -18.40 8.30
N LYS A 116 10.83 -17.62 9.24
CA LYS A 116 12.26 -17.29 9.32
C LYS A 116 13.11 -18.56 9.43
N THR A 117 12.72 -19.50 10.29
CA THR A 117 13.41 -20.79 10.46
C THR A 117 13.28 -21.68 9.23
N LYS A 118 12.09 -21.74 8.61
CA LYS A 118 11.81 -22.52 7.40
C LYS A 118 12.63 -22.05 6.19
N PHE A 119 12.84 -20.74 6.05
CA PHE A 119 13.58 -20.15 4.93
C PHE A 119 15.08 -19.95 5.21
N GLY A 120 15.57 -20.29 6.41
CA GLY A 120 16.98 -20.16 6.77
C GLY A 120 17.45 -18.71 6.76
N PHE A 121 16.59 -17.77 7.17
CA PHE A 121 16.90 -16.35 7.22
C PHE A 121 17.77 -16.08 8.47
N SER A 122 19.04 -16.47 8.41
CA SER A 122 20.06 -15.92 9.31
C SER A 122 20.41 -14.55 8.76
N GLY A 123 20.18 -13.49 9.55
CA GLY A 123 20.34 -12.08 9.18
C GLY A 123 21.43 -11.89 8.12
N SER A 124 20.99 -11.61 6.89
CA SER A 124 21.89 -11.64 5.74
C SER A 124 22.44 -10.25 5.52
N LYS A 125 23.76 -10.16 5.73
CA LYS A 125 24.74 -9.56 4.83
C LYS A 125 24.22 -8.35 4.05
N LYS A 126 24.79 -7.19 4.34
CA LYS A 126 24.78 -5.99 3.50
C LYS A 126 24.85 -6.40 2.02
N ASN A 127 23.73 -6.27 1.32
CA ASN A 127 23.69 -6.50 -0.11
C ASN A 127 24.17 -5.19 -0.75
N THR A 128 25.49 -5.06 -0.90
CA THR A 128 26.09 -4.07 -1.81
C THR A 128 25.77 -4.55 -3.22
N PHE A 129 24.65 -4.09 -3.76
CA PHE A 129 24.29 -4.27 -5.16
C PHE A 129 25.13 -3.28 -5.98
N GLU A 130 26.33 -3.71 -6.38
CA GLU A 130 27.00 -3.11 -7.53
C GLU A 130 26.18 -3.53 -8.76
N HIS A 131 25.43 -2.58 -9.32
CA HIS A 131 24.68 -2.78 -10.55
C HIS A 131 25.67 -2.82 -11.72
N GLU A 132 26.03 -4.00 -12.19
CA GLU A 132 26.62 -4.13 -13.53
C GLU A 132 25.59 -3.69 -14.58
N PRO A 133 26.00 -2.98 -15.64
CA PRO A 133 25.07 -2.45 -16.63
C PRO A 133 24.58 -3.59 -17.55
N SER A 134 23.49 -4.25 -17.15
CA SER A 134 22.68 -5.04 -18.07
C SER A 134 22.00 -4.08 -19.04
N ASN A 135 22.28 -4.27 -20.32
CA ASN A 135 21.80 -3.48 -21.45
C ASN A 135 20.32 -3.80 -21.76
N ASP A 136 19.46 -3.72 -20.75
CA ASP A 136 18.02 -3.90 -20.88
C ASP A 136 17.37 -2.53 -20.99
N SER A 137 16.87 -2.29 -22.19
CA SER A 137 16.10 -1.12 -22.59
C SER A 137 14.71 -1.21 -21.95
N ASP A 138 14.63 -1.00 -20.65
CA ASP A 138 13.37 -0.75 -19.97
C ASP A 138 13.54 0.48 -19.09
N SER A 139 12.88 1.55 -19.51
CA SER A 139 12.89 2.86 -18.89
C SER A 139 12.11 2.80 -17.58
N ASP A 140 12.69 2.16 -16.57
CA ASP A 140 12.14 2.18 -15.22
C ASP A 140 12.99 3.09 -14.34
N LYS A 141 12.30 3.99 -13.67
CA LYS A 141 12.87 5.15 -12.97
C LYS A 141 13.66 4.67 -11.77
N THR A 142 14.96 4.52 -11.95
CA THR A 142 15.90 4.56 -10.83
C THR A 142 15.85 5.97 -10.25
N ASP A 143 15.52 6.09 -8.96
CA ASP A 143 15.70 7.34 -8.21
C ASP A 143 17.21 7.66 -8.20
N HIS A 144 17.70 8.32 -9.27
CA HIS A 144 19.09 8.77 -9.36
C HIS A 144 19.19 10.17 -8.77
N GLU A 145 20.27 10.40 -8.02
CA GLU A 145 20.60 11.74 -7.57
C GLU A 145 20.75 12.64 -8.80
N LEU A 146 20.04 13.78 -8.79
CA LEU A 146 20.07 14.75 -9.88
C LEU A 146 21.52 15.10 -10.21
N THR A 147 21.87 15.03 -11.49
CA THR A 147 23.17 15.53 -11.92
C THR A 147 23.22 17.05 -11.72
N ALA A 148 24.41 17.60 -11.49
CA ALA A 148 24.61 19.05 -11.34
C ALA A 148 24.16 19.87 -12.58
N GLN A 149 23.89 19.21 -13.71
CA GLN A 149 23.27 19.85 -14.87
C GLN A 149 21.75 19.88 -14.74
N GLU A 150 21.12 18.75 -14.41
CA GLU A 150 19.67 18.65 -14.19
C GLU A 150 19.21 19.56 -13.04
N GLU A 151 20.00 19.67 -11.98
CA GLU A 151 19.74 20.56 -10.85
C GLU A 151 19.69 22.03 -11.30
N ARG A 152 20.64 22.48 -12.13
CA ARG A 152 20.66 23.85 -12.66
C ARG A 152 19.49 24.14 -13.59
N GLU A 153 19.13 23.19 -14.45
CA GLU A 153 17.97 23.33 -15.34
C GLU A 153 16.65 23.40 -14.54
N LEU A 154 16.56 22.62 -13.47
CA LEU A 154 15.41 22.64 -12.57
C LEU A 154 15.31 23.95 -11.76
N GLU A 155 16.45 24.47 -11.27
CA GLU A 155 16.52 25.77 -10.60
C GLU A 155 16.08 26.92 -11.51
N GLU A 156 16.48 26.91 -12.78
CA GLU A 156 16.06 27.92 -13.76
C GLU A 156 14.54 27.87 -13.99
N LEU A 157 13.96 26.68 -14.06
CA LEU A 157 12.51 26.48 -14.22
C LEU A 157 11.71 26.92 -12.99
N VAL A 158 12.20 26.62 -11.78
CA VAL A 158 11.53 27.01 -10.53
C VAL A 158 11.59 28.53 -10.35
N ASN A 159 12.74 29.16 -10.60
CA ASN A 159 12.91 30.61 -10.48
C ASN A 159 12.15 31.39 -11.58
N GLY A 160 11.91 30.77 -12.73
CA GLY A 160 11.13 31.34 -13.82
C GLY A 160 9.61 31.11 -13.73
N ALA A 161 9.15 30.23 -12.83
CA ALA A 161 7.73 29.89 -12.69
C ALA A 161 6.98 30.93 -11.87
N THR A 162 5.71 31.17 -12.24
CA THR A 162 4.79 31.98 -11.44
C THR A 162 4.24 31.18 -10.26
N GLU A 163 3.85 31.85 -9.18
CA GLU A 163 3.33 31.23 -7.96
C GLU A 163 2.14 30.28 -8.23
N GLU A 164 1.26 30.65 -9.16
CA GLU A 164 0.12 29.82 -9.57
C GLU A 164 0.55 28.54 -10.30
N GLN A 165 1.60 28.62 -11.12
CA GLN A 165 2.14 27.46 -11.82
C GLN A 165 2.82 26.50 -10.86
N LEU A 166 3.48 27.02 -9.83
CA LEU A 166 4.07 26.20 -8.76
C LEU A 166 2.99 25.49 -7.94
N LEU A 167 1.91 26.20 -7.58
CA LEU A 167 0.76 25.62 -6.85
C LEU A 167 0.05 24.51 -7.65
N GLN A 168 0.06 24.59 -8.98
CA GLN A 168 -0.60 23.61 -9.85
C GLN A 168 0.15 22.27 -9.97
N ILE A 169 1.44 22.24 -9.57
CA ILE A 169 2.26 21.02 -9.51
C ILE A 169 1.90 20.19 -8.27
N LEU A 170 1.38 20.82 -7.21
CA LEU A 170 0.93 20.11 -6.02
C LEU A 170 -0.40 19.38 -6.29
N SER A 171 -0.53 18.16 -5.76
CA SER A 171 -1.80 17.43 -5.81
C SER A 171 -2.88 18.20 -5.04
N PRO A 172 -4.18 18.01 -5.34
CA PRO A 172 -5.26 18.72 -4.65
C PRO A 172 -5.28 18.49 -3.14
N GLU A 173 -4.75 17.34 -2.69
CA GLU A 173 -4.64 17.00 -1.28
C GLU A 173 -3.44 17.69 -0.62
N GLN A 174 -2.32 17.80 -1.34
CA GLN A 174 -1.13 18.55 -0.90
C GLN A 174 -1.40 20.05 -0.83
N LEU A 175 -2.16 20.59 -1.78
CA LEU A 175 -2.53 22.01 -1.80
C LEU A 175 -3.44 22.36 -0.61
N ARG A 176 -4.35 21.46 -0.23
CA ARG A 176 -5.16 21.62 0.98
C ARG A 176 -4.33 21.59 2.25
N GLN A 177 -3.36 20.68 2.34
CA GLN A 177 -2.45 20.62 3.50
C GLN A 177 -1.60 21.88 3.59
N PHE A 178 -1.08 22.37 2.46
CA PHE A 178 -0.32 23.60 2.39
C PHE A 178 -1.17 24.82 2.79
N GLN A 179 -2.42 24.90 2.30
CA GLN A 179 -3.35 25.96 2.65
C GLN A 179 -3.73 25.92 4.14
N ASP A 180 -3.99 24.73 4.68
CA ASP A 180 -4.28 24.53 6.11
C ASP A 180 -3.07 24.92 6.99
N LEU A 181 -1.85 24.69 6.49
CA LEU A 181 -0.62 25.06 7.19
C LEU A 181 -0.34 26.57 7.16
N ILE A 182 -0.75 27.27 6.10
CA ILE A 182 -0.73 28.74 6.06
C ILE A 182 -1.82 29.33 6.97
N GLU A 183 -3.00 28.71 6.99
CA GLU A 183 -4.17 29.23 7.71
C GLU A 183 -4.13 28.93 9.22
N ASN A 184 -3.57 27.78 9.62
CA ASN A 184 -3.45 27.36 11.01
C ASN A 184 -2.01 27.43 11.57
N GLY A 185 -1.02 27.67 10.72
CA GLY A 185 0.37 27.84 11.13
C GLY A 185 0.57 29.20 11.78
N TYR A 186 0.91 29.19 13.07
CA TYR A 186 1.32 30.39 13.77
C TYR A 186 2.73 30.77 13.30
N TYR A 187 2.83 31.76 12.41
CA TYR A 187 4.10 32.41 12.12
C TYR A 187 4.38 33.39 13.27
N GLU A 188 5.32 33.05 14.14
CA GLU A 188 5.89 34.03 15.04
C GLU A 188 6.72 34.99 14.19
N ASP A 189 6.21 36.21 13.99
CA ASP A 189 6.98 37.31 13.42
C ASP A 189 8.15 37.60 14.36
N ALA A 190 9.34 37.09 14.02
CA ALA A 190 10.57 37.30 14.78
C ALA A 190 11.21 38.69 14.56
N ASP A 191 10.42 39.66 14.09
CA ASP A 191 10.84 41.05 13.90
C ASP A 191 9.82 42.00 14.55
N SER A 192 9.85 42.05 15.87
CA SER A 192 9.48 43.27 16.61
C SER A 192 10.72 43.72 17.36
N ASP A 193 11.64 44.35 16.62
CA ASP A 193 12.58 45.33 17.16
C ASP A 193 11.75 46.50 17.73
N ASP A 194 11.19 46.32 18.92
CA ASP A 194 10.71 47.42 19.74
C ASP A 194 11.93 48.09 20.38
N ASP A 195 12.46 49.03 19.61
CA ASP A 195 13.27 50.15 20.07
C ASP A 195 12.48 50.91 21.15
N TYR A 196 12.89 50.81 22.42
CA TYR A 196 12.43 51.71 23.49
C TYR A 196 13.63 52.32 24.21
N GLU A 197 13.63 53.65 24.15
CA GLU A 197 14.62 54.63 24.65
C GLU A 197 15.17 54.41 26.06
#